data_AF-A0A6A0CZV8-F1
#
_entry.id   AF-A0A6A0CZV8-F1
#
_cell.length_a   1.000
_cell.length_b   1.000
_cell.length_c   1.000
_cell.angle_alpha   90.00
_cell.angle_beta   90.00
_cell.angle_gamma   90.00
#
_symmetry.space_group_name_H-M   'P 1'
#
loop_
_entity.id
_entity.type
_entity.pdbx_description
1 polymer ?
#
loop_
_entity_poly.entity_id
_entity_poly.type
_entity_poly.pdbx_seq_one_letter_code
_entity_poly.pdbx_strand_id
1 'polypeptide(L)'
;MVYTAEDGRAKLFFRVFIVGFVALAIVVGKNQAETIKCILVEQGIIDDKRKIKRYEDKVEIPVKAIPNIAAEFEVVEQKNYLQRKPFIPFEEIKKLLKDIPERDLKHLPRKWEKFGDVLVVKMPGISEKERVARAYAQVLDCKTVLEDVRGISGITRTPHFTFIYGDNAETVHIENGIKYVSMFHG
;
A
#
# COMPACT_ATOMS: atom_id res chain seq x y z
N MET A 1 31.32 -5.05 3.00
CA MET A 1 32.16 -5.19 1.79
C MET A 1 31.43 -4.42 0.69
N VAL A 2 32.08 -3.45 0.07
CA VAL A 2 31.53 -2.67 -1.04
C VAL A 2 31.95 -3.39 -2.32
N TYR A 3 30.98 -3.79 -3.14
CA TYR A 3 31.24 -4.40 -4.45
C TYR A 3 30.61 -3.52 -5.52
N THR A 4 31.43 -3.03 -6.44
CA THR A 4 31.00 -2.28 -7.63
C THR A 4 30.81 -3.25 -8.79
N ALA A 5 29.65 -3.19 -9.45
CA ALA A 5 29.43 -3.87 -10.71
C ALA A 5 29.85 -2.94 -11.86
N GLU A 6 31.08 -3.08 -12.34
CA GLU A 6 31.52 -2.44 -13.59
C GLU A 6 31.28 -3.40 -14.77
N ASP A 7 30.66 -2.89 -15.82
CA ASP A 7 30.70 -3.41 -17.20
C ASP A 7 30.09 -4.77 -17.53
N GLY A 8 28.87 -5.06 -17.07
CA GLY A 8 27.99 -6.06 -17.71
C GLY A 8 28.54 -7.50 -17.82
N ARG A 9 29.66 -7.78 -17.15
CA ARG A 9 30.29 -9.09 -17.04
C ARG A 9 30.62 -9.30 -15.57
N ALA A 10 29.74 -10.01 -14.89
CA ALA A 10 30.01 -10.53 -13.55
C ALA A 10 31.31 -11.36 -13.59
N LYS A 11 32.44 -10.77 -13.19
CA LYS A 11 33.62 -11.56 -12.83
C LYS A 11 33.27 -12.27 -11.53
N LEU A 12 32.88 -13.54 -11.67
CA LEU A 12 32.73 -14.51 -10.59
C LEU A 12 34.02 -14.52 -9.75
N PHE A 13 33.98 -13.90 -8.57
CA PHE A 13 34.73 -14.39 -7.41
C PHE A 13 33.72 -14.82 -6.37
N PHE A 14 33.07 -15.95 -6.69
CA PHE A 14 32.08 -16.60 -5.84
C PHE A 14 32.82 -17.33 -4.72
N ARG A 15 33.08 -16.63 -3.61
CA ARG A 15 33.36 -17.32 -2.35
C ARG A 15 32.01 -17.59 -1.70
N VAL A 16 31.48 -18.78 -1.99
CA VAL A 16 30.27 -19.34 -1.36
C VAL A 16 30.41 -19.17 0.15
N PHE A 17 29.70 -18.20 0.70
CA PHE A 17 29.38 -18.18 2.12
C PHE A 17 27.88 -18.38 2.23
N ILE A 18 27.55 -19.44 2.94
CA ILE A 18 26.25 -19.87 3.42
C ILE A 18 25.32 -18.66 3.60
N VAL A 19 24.19 -18.68 2.90
CA VAL A 19 23.10 -17.71 2.96
C VAL A 19 22.45 -17.79 4.35
N GLY A 20 23.12 -17.22 5.34
CA GLY A 20 22.60 -17.01 6.69
C GLY A 20 22.33 -15.53 6.91
N PHE A 21 21.05 -15.16 6.98
CA PHE A 21 20.52 -13.96 7.66
C PHE A 21 21.22 -12.60 7.49
N VAL A 22 21.95 -12.35 6.41
CA VAL A 22 22.48 -11.00 6.15
C VAL A 22 21.34 -10.12 5.63
N ALA A 23 21.13 -8.96 6.25
CA ALA A 23 20.12 -8.00 5.86
C ALA A 23 20.50 -7.33 4.52
N LEU A 24 20.35 -8.06 3.41
CA LEU A 24 20.81 -7.63 2.10
C LEU A 24 20.06 -6.38 1.61
N ALA A 25 20.79 -5.45 1.02
CA ALA A 25 20.24 -4.31 0.30
C ALA A 25 21.11 -3.99 -0.92
N ILE A 26 20.51 -3.36 -1.92
CA ILE A 26 21.25 -2.72 -3.00
C ILE A 26 21.28 -1.21 -2.78
N VAL A 27 22.36 -0.56 -3.18
CA VAL A 27 22.50 0.90 -3.18
C VAL A 27 22.58 1.37 -4.63
N VAL A 28 21.71 2.31 -4.97
CA VAL A 28 21.57 2.86 -6.32
C VAL A 28 21.57 4.38 -6.28
N GLY A 29 21.93 5.01 -7.40
CA GLY A 29 21.78 6.46 -7.56
C GLY A 29 20.31 6.88 -7.48
N LYS A 30 20.03 8.03 -6.86
CA LYS A 30 18.66 8.55 -6.68
C LYS A 30 17.92 8.79 -8.00
N ASN A 31 18.64 9.13 -9.06
CA ASN A 31 18.14 9.32 -10.43
C ASN A 31 17.51 8.06 -11.03
N GLN A 32 18.02 6.87 -10.68
CA GLN A 32 17.54 5.57 -11.18
C GLN A 32 16.75 4.78 -10.14
N ALA A 33 16.66 5.28 -8.90
CA ALA A 33 16.08 4.54 -7.78
C ALA A 33 14.62 4.13 -7.98
N GLU A 34 13.77 4.99 -8.56
CA GLU A 34 12.36 4.63 -8.78
C GLU A 34 12.21 3.59 -9.89
N THR A 35 12.96 3.75 -10.99
CA THR A 35 12.99 2.78 -12.09
C THR A 35 13.44 1.40 -11.61
N ILE A 36 14.56 1.32 -10.88
CA ILE A 36 15.06 0.06 -10.34
C ILE A 36 14.07 -0.52 -9.35
N LYS A 37 13.50 0.29 -8.46
CA LYS A 37 12.48 -0.16 -7.51
C LYS A 37 11.29 -0.81 -8.23
N CYS A 38 10.79 -0.26 -9.34
CA CYS A 38 9.73 -0.89 -10.12
C CYS A 38 10.14 -2.29 -10.61
N ILE A 39 11.34 -2.44 -11.17
CA ILE A 39 11.87 -3.73 -11.64
C ILE A 39 11.96 -4.73 -10.48
N LEU A 40 12.45 -4.30 -9.31
CA LEU A 40 12.56 -5.17 -8.13
C LEU A 40 11.20 -5.59 -7.58
N VAL A 41 10.18 -4.72 -7.68
CA VAL A 41 8.79 -5.04 -7.32
C VAL A 41 8.25 -6.11 -8.27
N GLU A 42 8.42 -5.95 -9.58
CA GLU A 42 8.00 -6.92 -10.59
C GLU A 42 8.67 -8.29 -10.40
N GLN A 43 9.95 -8.30 -10.02
CA GLN A 43 10.70 -9.52 -9.70
C GLN A 43 10.35 -10.12 -8.33
N GLY A 44 9.58 -9.42 -7.48
CA GLY A 44 9.18 -9.90 -6.15
C GLY A 44 10.31 -9.99 -5.11
N ILE A 45 11.47 -9.38 -5.39
CA ILE A 45 12.69 -9.53 -4.59
C ILE A 45 12.88 -8.44 -3.53
N ILE A 46 12.05 -7.40 -3.51
CA ILE A 46 12.07 -6.41 -2.43
C ILE A 46 11.75 -7.07 -1.09
N ASP A 47 12.51 -6.71 -0.05
CA ASP A 47 12.18 -7.01 1.34
C ASP A 47 11.35 -5.87 1.94
N ASP A 48 10.04 -6.01 1.81
CA ASP A 48 9.02 -5.05 2.22
C ASP A 48 8.89 -4.88 3.75
N LYS A 49 9.51 -5.77 4.53
CA LYS A 49 9.56 -5.67 6.00
C LYS A 49 10.54 -4.61 6.48
N ARG A 50 11.44 -4.13 5.61
CA ARG A 50 12.45 -3.12 5.93
C ARG A 50 12.18 -1.82 5.20
N LYS A 51 12.49 -0.69 5.84
CA LYS A 51 12.37 0.62 5.19
C LYS A 51 13.51 0.84 4.21
N ILE A 52 13.16 1.38 3.04
CA ILE A 52 14.11 1.98 2.10
C ILE A 52 14.78 3.18 2.80
N LYS A 53 16.10 3.24 2.78
CA LYS A 53 16.86 4.41 3.26
C LYS A 53 17.19 5.31 2.08
N ARG A 54 17.00 6.61 2.29
CA ARG A 54 17.33 7.64 1.29
C ARG A 54 18.41 8.53 1.87
N TYR A 55 19.48 8.68 1.11
CA TYR A 55 20.56 9.63 1.37
C TYR A 55 20.44 10.79 0.37
N GLU A 56 21.42 11.69 0.38
CA GLU A 56 21.41 12.88 -0.48
C GLU A 56 21.40 12.49 -1.98
N ASP A 57 22.31 11.59 -2.37
CA ASP A 57 22.60 11.15 -3.75
C ASP A 57 22.21 9.69 -4.04
N LYS A 58 22.05 8.87 -2.99
CA LYS A 58 21.83 7.42 -3.10
C LYS A 58 20.55 6.95 -2.40
N VAL A 59 20.05 5.80 -2.84
CA VAL A 59 18.91 5.08 -2.24
C VAL A 59 19.33 3.65 -1.96
N GLU A 60 19.09 3.20 -0.74
CA GLU A 60 19.38 1.84 -0.29
C GLU A 60 18.07 1.06 -0.17
N ILE A 61 17.90 0.08 -1.04
CA ILE A 61 16.69 -0.70 -1.21
C ILE A 61 16.91 -2.12 -0.64
N PRO A 62 16.18 -2.52 0.41
CA PRO A 62 16.32 -3.84 1.00
C PRO A 62 15.77 -4.91 0.05
N VAL A 63 16.54 -5.99 -0.14
CA VAL A 63 16.21 -7.09 -1.05
C VAL A 63 16.37 -8.45 -0.37
N LYS A 64 15.63 -9.45 -0.83
CA LYS A 64 15.68 -10.85 -0.38
C LYS A 64 16.77 -11.64 -1.09
N ALA A 65 17.17 -11.20 -2.28
CA ALA A 65 18.20 -11.80 -3.13
C ALA A 65 18.86 -10.73 -4.00
N ILE A 66 20.03 -11.03 -4.56
CA ILE A 66 20.74 -10.14 -5.48
C ILE A 66 19.97 -10.08 -6.81
N PRO A 67 19.55 -8.89 -7.28
CA PRO A 67 18.84 -8.75 -8.55
C PRO A 67 19.74 -9.05 -9.76
N ASN A 68 19.17 -9.64 -10.79
CA ASN A 68 19.80 -9.71 -12.12
C ASN A 68 19.20 -8.60 -13.00
N ILE A 69 19.79 -7.41 -12.93
CA ILE A 69 19.34 -6.21 -13.66
C ILE A 69 20.51 -5.57 -14.41
N ALA A 70 20.23 -5.03 -15.59
CA ALA A 70 21.19 -4.27 -16.39
C ALA A 70 21.30 -2.82 -15.89
N ALA A 71 21.75 -2.65 -14.64
CA ALA A 71 21.96 -1.35 -14.01
C ALA A 71 23.14 -1.41 -13.03
N GLU A 72 23.76 -0.26 -12.78
CA GLU A 72 24.81 -0.12 -11.78
C GLU A 72 24.22 -0.05 -10.38
N PHE A 73 24.64 -0.94 -9.50
CA PHE A 73 24.27 -0.94 -8.08
C PHE A 73 25.40 -1.53 -7.22
N GLU A 74 25.46 -1.12 -5.96
CA GLU A 74 26.34 -1.71 -4.96
C GLU A 74 25.52 -2.68 -4.08
N VAL A 75 26.08 -3.84 -3.74
CA VAL A 75 25.44 -4.76 -2.79
C VAL A 75 26.01 -4.53 -1.39
N VAL A 76 25.13 -4.27 -0.43
CA VAL A 76 25.51 -3.98 0.96
C VAL A 76 24.72 -4.83 1.95
N GLU A 77 25.30 -5.04 3.13
CA GLU A 77 24.54 -5.39 4.32
C GLU A 77 23.95 -4.11 4.90
N GLN A 78 22.64 -4.03 4.93
CA GLN A 78 21.92 -2.92 5.52
C GLN A 78 22.05 -2.98 7.04
N LYS A 79 22.80 -2.04 7.61
CA LYS A 79 22.98 -1.88 9.06
C LYS A 79 21.93 -0.94 9.66
N ASN A 80 21.57 -1.11 10.93
CA ASN A 80 20.64 -0.23 11.66
C ASN A 80 19.35 0.06 10.87
N TYR A 81 18.70 -0.96 10.29
CA TYR A 81 17.46 -0.75 9.55
C TYR A 81 16.27 -0.58 10.47
N LEU A 82 15.35 0.28 10.03
CA LEU A 82 14.03 0.36 10.61
C LEU A 82 13.15 -0.70 9.95
N GLN A 83 12.44 -1.47 10.77
CA GLN A 83 11.35 -2.27 10.25
C GLN A 83 10.25 -1.34 9.72
N ARG A 84 9.66 -1.73 8.59
CA ARG A 84 8.44 -1.12 8.10
C ARG A 84 7.31 -1.59 9.00
N LYS A 85 6.70 -0.67 9.74
CA LYS A 85 5.46 -0.99 10.45
C LYS A 85 4.40 -1.30 9.39
N PRO A 86 3.71 -2.46 9.46
CA PRO A 86 2.62 -2.73 8.54
C PRO A 86 1.58 -1.61 8.69
N PHE A 87 1.15 -1.07 7.56
CA PHE A 87 0.04 -0.12 7.55
C PHE A 87 -1.23 -0.93 7.78
N ILE A 88 -1.86 -0.74 8.94
CA ILE A 88 -3.11 -1.41 9.30
C ILE A 88 -4.19 -0.33 9.25
N PRO A 89 -4.99 -0.22 8.16
CA PRO A 89 -5.91 0.89 7.97
C PRO A 89 -6.84 1.12 9.15
N PHE A 90 -7.38 0.05 9.72
CA PHE A 90 -8.29 0.12 10.85
C PHE A 90 -7.67 0.78 12.10
N GLU A 91 -6.39 0.54 12.36
CA GLU A 91 -5.69 1.14 13.50
C GLU A 91 -5.37 2.62 13.25
N GLU A 92 -5.06 3.00 12.01
CA GLU A 92 -4.90 4.42 11.63
C GLU A 92 -6.23 5.18 11.72
N ILE A 93 -7.33 4.58 11.26
CA ILE A 93 -8.69 5.13 11.41
C ILE A 93 -9.02 5.36 12.89
N LYS A 94 -8.77 4.37 13.75
CA LYS A 94 -8.98 4.52 15.20
C LYS A 94 -8.17 5.66 15.80
N LYS A 95 -6.92 5.87 15.37
CA LYS A 95 -6.10 6.98 15.86
C LYS A 95 -6.70 8.34 15.49
N LEU A 96 -7.23 8.48 14.27
CA LEU A 96 -7.92 9.71 13.84
C LEU A 96 -9.23 9.95 14.60
N LEU A 97 -9.87 8.87 15.05
CA LEU A 97 -11.16 8.89 15.74
C LEU A 97 -11.07 8.73 17.26
N LYS A 98 -9.88 8.90 17.86
CA LYS A 98 -9.67 8.70 19.31
C LYS A 98 -10.60 9.53 20.22
N ASP A 99 -11.13 10.64 19.70
CA ASP A 99 -11.96 11.60 20.43
C ASP A 99 -13.46 11.49 20.11
N ILE A 100 -13.92 10.41 19.44
CA ILE A 100 -15.36 10.15 19.24
C ILE A 100 -15.95 9.39 20.45
N PRO A 101 -17.29 9.39 20.65
CA PRO A 101 -17.92 8.63 21.73
C PRO A 101 -17.52 7.15 21.72
N GLU A 102 -17.28 6.57 22.90
CA GLU A 102 -16.88 5.16 23.02
C GLU A 102 -17.90 4.20 22.38
N ARG A 103 -19.18 4.57 22.38
CA ARG A 103 -20.23 3.81 21.70
C ARG A 103 -19.94 3.70 20.20
N ASP A 104 -19.52 4.78 19.54
CA ASP A 104 -19.27 4.82 18.11
C ASP A 104 -17.95 4.08 17.79
N LEU A 105 -16.92 4.20 18.66
CA LEU A 105 -15.67 3.43 18.56
C LEU A 105 -15.91 1.91 18.52
N LYS A 106 -16.85 1.40 19.32
CA LYS A 106 -17.21 -0.03 19.36
C LYS A 106 -17.91 -0.51 18.09
N HIS A 107 -18.59 0.39 17.39
CA HIS A 107 -19.34 0.10 16.16
C HIS A 107 -18.55 0.37 14.87
N LEU A 108 -17.28 0.81 14.97
CA LEU A 108 -16.47 1.10 13.79
C LEU A 108 -16.39 -0.10 12.82
N PRO A 109 -16.64 0.10 11.51
CA PRO A 109 -16.66 -0.98 10.54
C PRO A 109 -15.29 -1.65 10.36
N ARG A 110 -15.22 -2.96 10.59
CA ARG A 110 -13.98 -3.74 10.35
C ARG A 110 -13.84 -4.24 8.91
N LYS A 111 -14.90 -4.16 8.11
CA LYS A 111 -14.96 -4.61 6.73
C LYS A 111 -15.54 -3.49 5.87
N TRP A 112 -15.01 -3.34 4.67
CA TRP A 112 -15.42 -2.36 3.67
C TRP A 112 -15.03 -2.88 2.29
N GLU A 113 -15.66 -2.31 1.25
CA GLU A 113 -15.37 -2.60 -0.14
C GLU A 113 -14.89 -1.30 -0.81
N LYS A 114 -13.74 -1.35 -1.47
CA LYS A 114 -13.15 -0.18 -2.16
C LYS A 114 -13.19 -0.40 -3.67
N PHE A 115 -13.84 0.50 -4.39
CA PHE A 115 -13.96 0.52 -5.85
C PHE A 115 -13.24 1.75 -6.39
N GLY A 116 -11.99 1.60 -6.80
CA GLY A 116 -11.15 2.73 -7.22
C GLY A 116 -11.03 3.74 -6.07
N ASP A 117 -11.60 4.94 -6.21
CA ASP A 117 -11.61 5.99 -5.18
C ASP A 117 -12.95 6.12 -4.41
N VAL A 118 -13.84 5.14 -4.52
CA VAL A 118 -15.14 5.09 -3.81
C VAL A 118 -15.14 3.95 -2.80
N LEU A 119 -15.57 4.23 -1.58
CA LEU A 119 -15.67 3.27 -0.49
C LEU A 119 -17.14 2.93 -0.20
N VAL A 120 -17.47 1.65 -0.08
CA VAL A 120 -18.76 1.16 0.39
C VAL A 120 -18.58 0.48 1.74
N VAL A 121 -19.42 0.84 2.71
CA VAL A 121 -19.29 0.37 4.09
C VAL A 121 -20.64 0.32 4.79
N LYS A 122 -20.78 -0.52 5.82
CA LYS A 122 -21.96 -0.54 6.70
C LYS A 122 -21.61 0.16 8.00
N MET A 123 -22.37 1.18 8.42
CA MET A 123 -22.12 1.95 9.65
C MET A 123 -23.30 1.88 10.64
N PRO A 124 -23.75 0.68 11.06
CA PRO A 124 -24.86 0.57 12.01
C PRO A 124 -24.46 1.12 13.39
N GLY A 125 -25.34 1.89 14.03
CA GLY A 125 -25.15 2.32 15.42
C GLY A 125 -24.09 3.41 15.64
N ILE A 126 -23.61 4.06 14.59
CA ILE A 126 -22.68 5.20 14.68
C ILE A 126 -23.49 6.51 14.61
N SER A 127 -23.34 7.39 15.61
CA SER A 127 -23.91 8.75 15.55
C SER A 127 -23.16 9.66 14.60
N GLU A 128 -21.84 9.71 14.73
CA GLU A 128 -21.01 10.66 13.99
C GLU A 128 -20.58 10.11 12.62
N LYS A 129 -21.55 9.58 11.84
CA LYS A 129 -21.28 8.86 10.57
C LYS A 129 -20.39 9.65 9.62
N GLU A 130 -20.65 10.94 9.44
CA GLU A 130 -19.87 11.81 8.54
C GLU A 130 -18.41 11.96 8.98
N ARG A 131 -18.16 12.10 10.28
CA ARG A 131 -16.81 12.19 10.83
C ARG A 131 -16.07 10.86 10.69
N VAL A 132 -16.76 9.74 10.96
CA VAL A 132 -16.20 8.40 10.75
C VAL A 132 -15.89 8.19 9.27
N ALA A 133 -16.82 8.48 8.36
CA ALA A 133 -16.63 8.36 6.92
C ALA A 133 -15.45 9.18 6.41
N ARG A 134 -15.28 10.43 6.87
CA ARG A 134 -14.09 11.24 6.56
C ARG A 134 -12.79 10.57 6.97
N ALA A 135 -12.73 9.97 8.16
CA ALA A 135 -11.52 9.27 8.60
C ALA A 135 -11.23 8.04 7.73
N TYR A 136 -12.25 7.26 7.35
CA TYR A 136 -12.10 6.15 6.41
C TYR A 136 -11.61 6.64 5.04
N ALA A 137 -12.23 7.68 4.49
CA ALA A 137 -11.86 8.28 3.22
C ALA A 137 -10.39 8.73 3.20
N GLN A 138 -9.95 9.41 4.27
CA GLN A 138 -8.57 9.87 4.41
C GLN A 138 -7.57 8.71 4.48
N VAL A 139 -7.85 7.69 5.29
CA VAL A 139 -6.91 6.56 5.49
C VAL A 139 -6.86 5.62 4.28
N LEU A 140 -8.00 5.45 3.61
CA LEU A 140 -8.14 4.54 2.47
C LEU A 140 -7.98 5.24 1.12
N ASP A 141 -7.67 6.54 1.10
CA ASP A 141 -7.50 7.34 -0.12
C ASP A 141 -8.72 7.18 -1.06
N CYS A 142 -9.89 7.59 -0.55
CA CYS A 142 -11.16 7.58 -1.26
C CYS A 142 -11.76 8.99 -1.26
N LYS A 143 -12.32 9.43 -2.39
CA LYS A 143 -13.03 10.70 -2.50
C LYS A 143 -14.45 10.64 -1.94
N THR A 144 -15.05 9.45 -1.92
CA THR A 144 -16.46 9.24 -1.56
C THR A 144 -16.62 8.02 -0.68
N VAL A 145 -17.54 8.10 0.29
CA VAL A 145 -17.95 6.99 1.16
C VAL A 145 -19.47 6.84 1.12
N LEU A 146 -19.92 5.65 0.77
CA LEU A 146 -21.30 5.24 0.69
C LEU A 146 -21.64 4.27 1.83
N GLU A 147 -22.83 4.44 2.43
CA GLU A 147 -23.41 3.44 3.31
C GLU A 147 -24.21 2.42 2.52
N ASP A 148 -23.94 1.12 2.70
CA ASP A 148 -24.88 0.07 2.27
C ASP A 148 -26.02 -0.07 3.29
N VAL A 149 -27.18 0.52 2.98
CA VAL A 149 -28.31 0.63 3.92
C VAL A 149 -29.25 -0.58 3.91
N ARG A 150 -29.32 -1.35 2.80
CA ARG A 150 -30.28 -2.48 2.65
C ARG A 150 -29.75 -3.70 1.90
N GLY A 151 -28.50 -3.70 1.48
CA GLY A 151 -27.93 -4.74 0.64
C GLY A 151 -28.51 -4.70 -0.77
N ILE A 152 -28.43 -5.85 -1.45
CA ILE A 152 -28.85 -6.04 -2.84
C ILE A 152 -30.29 -6.57 -2.87
N SER A 153 -31.14 -5.95 -3.68
CA SER A 153 -32.56 -6.34 -3.81
C SER A 153 -33.04 -6.36 -5.27
N GLY A 154 -34.16 -7.03 -5.51
CA GLY A 154 -34.79 -7.12 -6.83
C GLY A 154 -34.08 -8.06 -7.80
N ILE A 155 -34.75 -8.36 -8.91
CA ILE A 155 -34.23 -9.26 -9.97
C ILE A 155 -33.01 -8.64 -10.66
N THR A 156 -32.99 -7.32 -10.76
CA THR A 156 -31.87 -6.53 -11.31
C THR A 156 -30.70 -6.37 -10.35
N ARG A 157 -30.77 -6.97 -9.14
CA ARG A 157 -29.72 -6.92 -8.12
C ARG A 157 -29.26 -5.48 -7.82
N THR A 158 -30.22 -4.59 -7.58
CA THR A 158 -29.94 -3.17 -7.29
C THR A 158 -29.50 -3.02 -5.83
N PRO A 159 -28.26 -2.53 -5.58
CA PRO A 159 -27.82 -2.17 -4.25
C PRO A 159 -28.43 -0.83 -3.81
N HIS A 160 -28.60 -0.63 -2.51
CA HIS A 160 -29.13 0.60 -1.94
C HIS A 160 -28.05 1.32 -1.14
N PHE A 161 -27.62 2.47 -1.67
CA PHE A 161 -26.55 3.25 -1.08
C PHE A 161 -27.01 4.62 -0.60
N THR A 162 -26.27 5.21 0.33
CA THR A 162 -26.46 6.61 0.74
C THR A 162 -25.11 7.28 0.91
N PHE A 163 -24.93 8.48 0.39
CA PHE A 163 -23.71 9.25 0.59
C PHE A 163 -23.55 9.63 2.06
N ILE A 164 -22.39 9.29 2.64
CA ILE A 164 -21.97 9.76 3.96
C ILE A 164 -20.88 10.84 3.82
N TYR A 165 -19.99 10.70 2.83
CA TYR A 165 -18.93 11.65 2.53
C TYR A 165 -18.67 11.71 1.02
N GLY A 166 -18.35 12.91 0.50
CA GLY A 166 -18.27 13.18 -0.93
C GLY A 166 -19.65 13.22 -1.59
N ASP A 167 -19.68 13.51 -2.88
CA ASP A 167 -20.89 13.71 -3.68
C ASP A 167 -20.82 13.03 -5.06
N ASN A 168 -19.68 12.44 -5.41
CA ASN A 168 -19.45 11.78 -6.68
C ASN A 168 -19.03 10.32 -6.48
N ALA A 169 -19.87 9.39 -6.91
CA ALA A 169 -19.59 7.95 -6.86
C ALA A 169 -19.27 7.34 -8.24
N GLU A 170 -18.84 8.16 -9.20
CA GLU A 170 -18.21 7.68 -10.43
C GLU A 170 -16.74 7.35 -10.16
N THR A 171 -16.31 6.15 -10.56
CA THR A 171 -14.96 5.66 -10.29
C THR A 171 -14.48 4.73 -11.40
N VAL A 172 -13.16 4.66 -11.56
CA VAL A 172 -12.50 3.66 -12.41
C VAL A 172 -11.78 2.68 -11.49
N HIS A 173 -12.17 1.42 -11.54
CA HIS A 173 -11.46 0.35 -10.84
C HIS A 173 -10.75 -0.56 -11.83
N ILE A 174 -9.59 -1.09 -11.42
CA ILE A 174 -8.79 -2.00 -12.24
C ILE A 174 -8.86 -3.38 -11.60
N GLU A 175 -9.41 -4.34 -12.33
CA GLU A 175 -9.44 -5.75 -11.92
C GLU A 175 -8.77 -6.58 -13.02
N ASN A 176 -7.75 -7.35 -12.66
CA ASN A 176 -6.96 -8.18 -13.59
C ASN A 176 -6.41 -7.40 -14.82
N GLY A 177 -6.08 -6.12 -14.63
CA GLY A 177 -5.56 -5.25 -15.69
C GLY A 177 -6.63 -4.60 -16.59
N ILE A 178 -7.92 -4.89 -16.37
CA ILE A 178 -9.03 -4.29 -17.10
C ILE A 178 -9.59 -3.11 -16.31
N LYS A 179 -9.82 -1.98 -16.98
CA LYS A 179 -10.45 -0.78 -16.41
C LYS A 179 -11.96 -0.89 -16.53
N TYR A 180 -12.66 -0.77 -15.40
CA TYR A 180 -14.12 -0.71 -15.33
C TYR A 180 -14.54 0.65 -14.80
N VAL A 181 -15.39 1.34 -15.57
CA VAL A 181 -16.08 2.54 -15.10
C VAL A 181 -17.31 2.08 -14.33
N SER A 182 -17.47 2.55 -13.11
CA SER A 182 -18.63 2.24 -12.27
C SER A 182 -19.25 3.54 -11.78
N MET A 183 -20.57 3.60 -11.84
CA MET A 183 -21.36 4.73 -11.34
C MET A 183 -22.36 4.19 -10.33
N PHE A 184 -22.18 4.54 -9.06
CA PHE A 184 -23.15 4.21 -8.02
C PHE A 184 -24.19 5.33 -7.94
N HIS A 185 -25.47 4.94 -7.88
CA HIS A 185 -26.58 5.87 -7.69
C HIS A 185 -27.04 5.75 -6.23
N GLY A 186 -27.22 6.89 -5.57
CA GLY A 186 -27.78 7.00 -4.22
C GLY A 186 -29.27 7.29 -4.23
#